data_AF-A0AAD5MY40-F1
#
_entry.id   AF-A0AAD5MY40-F1
#
_cell.length_a   1.000
_cell.length_b   1.000
_cell.length_c   1.000
_cell.angle_alpha   90.00
_cell.angle_beta   90.00
_cell.angle_gamma   90.00
#
_symmetry.space_group_name_H-M   'P 1'
#
loop_
_entity.id
_entity.type
_entity.pdbx_description
1 polymer ?
#
loop_
_entity_poly.entity_id
_entity_poly.type
_entity_poly.pdbx_seq_one_letter_code
_entity_poly.pdbx_strand_id
1 'polypeptide(L)'
;MLRMHAKSDMLFIPLELKAAYKERVLRLKERQLFWDPIKCNYGQLLHEMPIVGEVILDLFKDRKHIEEDVSRIFAAFRKANCLLICIIQWLECQPPSEARRQMARCIKMVLEESVPDEKDEKDRWLFTRMVCRRQLDEMCECDSIIPPMTITLMAIAKRSFPTLHRRQIPDKEMLKKAWLYAQRQNWASPNVLRLIDHCNRAGAHKSWFEFYMHHMMKLRCPDVMDRAIETICACLLLEPQETLITACVLMVDFMMDKKSQVQFEVPYVIPLVKLLTQVMLMSVWIIDREYKKVDDWNSNEPRQKRPRLLGEAQVHPSIRILQETVEVAINKFVKGSSQGSLYQPISSVCHIVRMIASAPESEAKRLLLPYVKHLLFFQLARLEPGSISFELFSTFCDPANEDHDLEKLKFLCLLRKSGGL
;
A
#
# COMPACT_ATOMS: atom_id res chain seq x y z
N MET A 1 -15.19 9.51 -8.70
CA MET A 1 -15.57 10.83 -9.23
C MET A 1 -16.48 11.47 -8.20
N LEU A 2 -16.14 12.48 -7.41
CA LEU A 2 -15.30 13.65 -7.62
C LEU A 2 -14.07 13.66 -6.69
N ARG A 3 -12.87 13.82 -7.27
CA ARG A 3 -11.70 14.32 -6.54
C ARG A 3 -11.72 15.83 -6.75
N MET A 4 -12.16 16.60 -5.76
CA MET A 4 -11.81 18.02 -5.69
C MET A 4 -10.55 18.12 -4.86
N HIS A 5 -9.50 18.69 -5.46
CA HIS A 5 -8.27 19.07 -4.79
C HIS A 5 -8.59 19.99 -3.60
N ALA A 6 -8.65 19.43 -2.40
CA ALA A 6 -8.74 20.21 -1.17
C ALA A 6 -7.34 20.73 -0.81
N LYS A 7 -6.86 21.72 -1.58
CA LYS A 7 -5.98 22.74 -1.01
C LYS A 7 -6.89 23.72 -0.27
N SER A 8 -6.85 23.66 1.06
CA SER A 8 -6.93 24.78 2.02
C SER A 8 -7.72 26.05 1.69
N ASP A 9 -8.84 25.98 0.97
CA ASP A 9 -9.84 27.04 0.98
C ASP A 9 -11.03 26.51 1.77
N MET A 10 -11.05 26.81 3.08
CA MET A 10 -12.29 26.76 3.83
C MET A 10 -13.26 27.68 3.10
N LEU A 11 -14.24 27.11 2.42
CA LEU A 11 -15.36 27.84 1.84
C LEU A 11 -16.11 28.52 2.99
N PHE A 12 -15.68 29.73 3.34
CA PHE A 12 -16.37 30.60 4.28
C PHE A 12 -17.73 30.90 3.66
N ILE A 13 -18.78 30.25 4.18
CA ILE A 13 -20.15 30.53 3.75
C ILE A 13 -20.52 31.92 4.29
N PRO A 14 -20.95 32.87 3.43
CA PRO A 14 -21.33 34.21 3.86
C PRO A 14 -22.43 34.18 4.94
N LEU A 15 -22.28 35.00 5.98
CA LEU A 15 -23.19 35.06 7.13
C LEU A 15 -24.65 35.38 6.74
N GLU A 16 -24.85 36.21 5.72
CA GLU A 16 -26.17 36.57 5.19
C GLU A 16 -26.89 35.37 4.58
N LEU A 17 -26.13 34.54 3.84
CA LEU A 17 -26.63 33.34 3.21
C LEU A 17 -26.93 32.27 4.28
N LYS A 18 -26.09 32.16 5.32
CA LYS A 18 -26.34 31.29 6.47
C LYS A 18 -27.60 31.69 7.25
N ALA A 19 -27.87 32.99 7.41
CA ALA A 19 -29.08 33.49 8.07
C ALA A 19 -30.36 33.12 7.29
N ALA A 20 -30.34 33.24 5.95
CA ALA A 20 -31.48 32.84 5.11
C ALA A 20 -31.79 31.33 5.19
N TYR A 21 -30.75 30.49 5.31
CA TYR A 21 -30.93 29.04 5.45
C TYR A 21 -31.33 28.62 6.86
N LYS A 22 -31.09 29.44 7.89
CA LYS A 22 -31.53 29.16 9.27
C LYS A 22 -33.03 28.98 9.36
N GLU A 23 -33.80 29.86 8.70
CA GLU A 23 -35.26 29.76 8.66
C GLU A 23 -35.73 28.51 7.90
N ARG A 24 -35.07 28.19 6.77
CA ARG A 24 -35.38 26.99 5.97
C ARG A 24 -35.12 25.69 6.72
N VAL A 25 -34.03 25.64 7.50
CA VAL A 25 -33.70 24.48 8.35
C VAL A 25 -34.69 24.34 9.51
N LEU A 26 -35.17 25.44 10.08
CA LEU A 26 -36.24 25.41 11.09
C LEU A 26 -37.55 24.86 10.53
N ARG A 27 -37.90 25.16 9.28
CA ARG A 27 -39.08 24.56 8.63
C ARG A 27 -38.98 23.03 8.48
N LEU A 28 -37.77 22.49 8.30
CA LEU A 28 -37.55 21.04 8.28
C LEU A 28 -37.87 20.36 9.62
N LYS A 29 -37.71 21.06 10.75
CA LYS A 29 -38.12 20.54 12.08
C LYS A 29 -39.63 20.27 12.12
N GLU A 30 -40.41 21.09 11.43
CA GLU A 30 -41.86 20.98 11.31
C GLU A 30 -42.30 20.04 10.16
N ARG A 31 -41.35 19.29 9.57
CA ARG A 31 -41.54 18.41 8.39
C ARG A 31 -41.98 19.15 7.13
N GLN A 32 -41.79 20.47 7.07
CA GLN A 32 -42.04 21.25 5.88
C GLN A 32 -40.79 21.26 5.00
N LEU A 33 -40.87 20.58 3.85
CA LEU A 33 -39.81 20.57 2.86
C LEU A 33 -39.75 21.94 2.18
N PHE A 34 -38.57 22.55 2.12
CA PHE A 34 -38.36 23.77 1.35
C PHE A 34 -38.03 23.49 -0.12
N TRP A 35 -37.99 22.22 -0.53
CA TRP A 35 -37.83 21.77 -1.91
C TRP A 35 -39.06 20.98 -2.36
N ASP A 36 -39.40 21.11 -3.65
CA ASP A 36 -40.47 20.35 -4.30
C ASP A 36 -39.89 19.06 -4.91
N PRO A 37 -40.30 17.85 -4.49
CA PRO A 37 -39.81 16.59 -5.04
C PRO A 37 -40.01 16.41 -6.55
N ILE A 38 -40.96 17.14 -7.16
CA ILE A 38 -41.37 16.94 -8.56
C ILE A 38 -40.73 17.98 -9.50
N LYS A 39 -40.53 19.21 -9.01
CA LYS A 39 -40.07 20.35 -9.83
C LYS A 39 -38.66 20.85 -9.48
N CYS A 40 -38.01 20.29 -8.47
CA CYS A 40 -36.73 20.81 -8.00
C CYS A 40 -35.57 20.49 -8.95
N ASN A 41 -34.70 21.48 -9.17
CA ASN A 41 -33.39 21.27 -9.77
C ASN A 41 -32.45 20.66 -8.73
N TYR A 42 -32.32 19.33 -8.73
CA TYR A 42 -31.42 18.61 -7.83
C TYR A 42 -29.96 19.07 -7.92
N GLY A 43 -29.50 19.58 -9.07
CA GLY A 43 -28.14 20.11 -9.20
C GLY A 43 -27.89 21.31 -8.30
N GLN A 44 -28.81 22.30 -8.30
CA GLN A 44 -28.73 23.45 -7.41
C GLN A 44 -28.87 23.04 -5.94
N LEU A 45 -29.83 22.15 -5.64
CA LEU A 45 -30.07 21.68 -4.27
C LEU A 45 -28.85 20.96 -3.69
N LEU A 46 -28.12 20.18 -4.49
CA LEU A 46 -26.87 19.52 -4.07
C LEU A 46 -25.78 20.52 -3.67
N HIS A 47 -25.69 21.67 -4.35
CA HIS A 47 -24.77 22.75 -3.99
C HIS A 47 -25.17 23.48 -2.70
N GLU A 48 -26.45 23.44 -2.34
CA GLU A 48 -26.99 24.06 -1.12
C GLU A 48 -26.84 23.17 0.12
N MET A 49 -26.70 21.85 -0.04
CA MET A 49 -26.61 20.91 1.10
C MET A 49 -25.42 21.15 2.05
N PRO A 50 -24.22 21.52 1.60
CA PRO A 50 -23.15 21.98 2.50
C PRO A 50 -23.57 23.13 3.42
N ILE A 51 -24.39 24.07 2.91
CA ILE A 51 -24.87 25.23 3.68
C ILE A 51 -25.87 24.79 4.74
N VAL A 52 -26.79 23.89 4.37
CA VAL A 52 -27.72 23.26 5.31
C VAL A 52 -26.97 22.49 6.40
N GLY A 53 -25.95 21.72 6.01
CA GLY A 53 -25.07 20.99 6.93
C GLY A 53 -24.37 21.92 7.93
N GLU A 54 -23.83 23.05 7.45
CA GLU A 54 -23.17 24.06 8.28
C GLU A 54 -24.13 24.71 9.29
N VAL A 55 -25.35 25.04 8.86
CA VAL A 55 -26.39 25.59 9.74
C VAL A 55 -26.77 24.59 10.83
N ILE A 56 -26.92 23.30 10.49
CA ILE A 56 -27.22 22.25 11.48
C ILE A 56 -26.04 22.04 12.44
N LEU A 57 -24.80 22.06 11.92
CA LEU A 57 -23.60 21.91 12.75
C LEU A 57 -23.47 23.05 13.76
N ASP A 58 -23.81 24.27 13.38
CA ASP A 58 -23.85 25.43 14.28
C ASP A 58 -24.90 25.30 15.38
N LEU A 59 -26.05 24.69 15.11
CA LEU A 59 -27.02 24.41 16.17
C LEU A 59 -26.40 23.55 17.28
N PHE A 60 -25.57 22.55 16.94
CA PHE A 60 -24.86 21.73 17.92
C PHE A 60 -23.77 22.49 18.68
N LYS A 61 -23.21 23.57 18.10
CA LYS A 61 -22.24 24.43 18.80
C LYS A 61 -22.94 25.34 19.81
N ASP A 62 -24.11 25.87 19.45
CA ASP A 62 -24.78 26.93 20.21
C ASP A 62 -25.74 26.41 21.30
N ARG A 63 -26.29 25.19 21.15
CA ARG A 63 -27.39 24.71 22.01
C ARG A 63 -27.12 23.32 22.58
N LYS A 64 -27.41 23.13 23.87
CA LYS A 64 -27.43 21.82 24.54
C LYS A 64 -28.80 21.16 24.36
N HIS A 65 -28.83 19.84 24.13
CA HIS A 65 -30.04 19.01 23.97
C HIS A 65 -30.92 19.30 22.72
N ILE A 66 -30.31 19.35 21.53
CA ILE A 66 -31.05 19.52 20.26
C ILE A 66 -31.26 18.22 19.47
N GLU A 67 -30.92 17.08 20.06
CA GLU A 67 -30.85 15.79 19.36
C GLU A 67 -32.21 15.39 18.75
N GLU A 68 -33.32 15.62 19.45
CA GLU A 68 -34.67 15.34 18.94
C GLU A 68 -35.05 16.22 17.75
N ASP A 69 -34.79 17.53 17.84
CA ASP A 69 -35.11 18.50 16.80
C ASP A 69 -34.30 18.23 15.53
N VAL A 70 -33.01 17.94 15.69
CA VAL A 70 -32.12 17.57 14.60
C VAL A 70 -32.48 16.20 14.02
N SER A 71 -32.92 15.25 14.85
CA SER A 71 -33.39 13.95 14.38
C SER A 71 -34.62 14.09 13.48
N ARG A 72 -35.55 15.00 13.81
CA ARG A 72 -36.70 15.34 12.95
C ARG A 72 -36.25 15.95 11.63
N ILE A 73 -35.24 16.83 11.64
CA ILE A 73 -34.65 17.41 10.42
C ILE A 73 -34.08 16.31 9.53
N PHE A 74 -33.26 15.40 10.06
CA PHE A 74 -32.70 14.30 9.26
C PHE A 74 -33.76 13.31 8.77
N ALA A 75 -34.81 13.07 9.55
CA ALA A 75 -35.95 12.26 9.13
C ALA A 75 -36.75 12.90 7.97
N ALA A 76 -36.68 14.22 7.77
CA ALA A 76 -37.32 14.87 6.62
C ALA A 76 -36.66 14.47 5.28
N PHE A 77 -35.42 13.98 5.30
CA PHE A 77 -34.70 13.55 4.09
C PHE A 77 -35.04 12.13 3.62
N ARG A 78 -36.00 11.43 4.24
CA ARG A 78 -36.42 10.05 3.87
C ARG A 78 -36.71 9.84 2.39
N LYS A 79 -37.27 10.84 1.71
CA LYS A 79 -37.59 10.77 0.27
C LYS A 79 -36.43 11.18 -0.64
N ALA A 80 -35.38 11.77 -0.08
CA ALA A 80 -34.25 12.37 -0.78
C ALA A 80 -32.91 11.98 -0.14
N ASN A 81 -32.65 10.66 -0.01
CA ASN A 81 -31.46 10.13 0.65
C ASN A 81 -30.14 10.63 0.05
N CYS A 82 -30.12 10.99 -1.25
CA CYS A 82 -28.96 11.57 -1.89
C CYS A 82 -28.49 12.86 -1.22
N LEU A 83 -29.41 13.70 -0.77
CA LEU A 83 -29.10 14.95 -0.05
C LEU A 83 -28.51 14.66 1.33
N LEU A 84 -29.05 13.66 2.02
CA LEU A 84 -28.51 13.20 3.30
C LEU A 84 -27.08 12.66 3.14
N ILE A 85 -26.81 11.89 2.08
CA ILE A 85 -25.46 11.42 1.75
C ILE A 85 -24.51 12.60 1.52
N CYS A 86 -24.96 13.66 0.83
CA CYS A 86 -24.15 14.86 0.63
C CYS A 86 -23.83 15.56 1.94
N ILE A 87 -24.78 15.66 2.88
CA ILE A 87 -24.53 16.21 4.22
C ILE A 87 -23.51 15.34 4.98
N ILE A 88 -23.63 14.01 4.91
CA ILE A 88 -22.69 13.08 5.57
C ILE A 88 -21.27 13.23 4.99
N GLN A 89 -21.15 13.30 3.66
CA GLN A 89 -19.86 13.48 2.97
C GLN A 89 -19.24 14.85 3.26
N TRP A 90 -20.07 15.90 3.33
CA TRP A 90 -19.63 17.24 3.73
C TRP A 90 -19.17 17.26 5.20
N LEU A 91 -19.92 16.62 6.10
CA LEU A 91 -19.60 16.53 7.53
C LEU A 91 -18.26 15.81 7.76
N GLU A 92 -17.93 14.81 6.93
CA GLU A 92 -16.63 14.13 6.96
C GLU A 92 -15.46 15.10 6.67
N CYS A 93 -15.69 16.11 5.84
CA CYS A 93 -14.68 17.11 5.49
C CYS A 93 -14.51 18.20 6.55
N GLN A 94 -15.36 18.25 7.57
CA GLN A 94 -15.27 19.24 8.65
C GLN A 94 -14.21 18.85 9.69
N PRO A 95 -13.56 19.82 10.36
CA PRO A 95 -12.59 19.54 11.40
C PRO A 95 -13.22 18.73 12.55
N PRO A 96 -12.45 17.86 13.23
CA PRO A 96 -12.96 17.10 14.36
C PRO A 96 -13.42 18.05 15.47
N SER A 97 -14.68 17.93 15.88
CA SER A 97 -15.30 18.73 16.95
C SER A 97 -16.38 17.92 17.65
N GLU A 98 -16.72 18.28 18.88
CA GLU A 98 -17.81 17.62 19.61
C GLU A 98 -19.16 17.80 18.88
N ALA A 99 -19.39 18.95 18.26
CA ALA A 99 -20.56 19.21 17.43
C ALA A 99 -20.64 18.25 16.22
N ARG A 100 -19.52 18.03 15.52
CA ARG A 100 -19.43 17.05 14.41
C ARG A 100 -19.78 15.64 14.90
N ARG A 101 -19.28 15.25 16.07
CA ARG A 101 -19.52 13.94 16.67
C ARG A 101 -20.98 13.74 17.06
N GLN A 102 -21.59 14.73 17.71
CA GLN A 102 -22.99 14.70 18.11
C GLN A 102 -23.92 14.65 16.88
N MET A 103 -23.62 15.42 15.84
CA MET A 103 -24.34 15.37 14.57
C MET A 103 -24.23 13.98 13.91
N ALA A 104 -23.03 13.38 13.86
CA ALA A 104 -22.83 12.04 13.32
C ALA A 104 -23.61 10.97 14.12
N ARG A 105 -23.63 11.06 15.46
CA ARG A 105 -24.44 10.18 16.33
C ARG A 105 -25.93 10.32 16.04
N CYS A 106 -26.43 11.55 15.90
CA CYS A 106 -27.83 11.81 15.57
C CYS A 106 -28.21 11.21 14.20
N ILE A 107 -27.39 11.43 13.17
CA ILE A 107 -27.63 10.84 11.84
C ILE A 107 -27.65 9.31 11.92
N LYS A 108 -26.71 8.72 12.68
CA LYS A 108 -26.66 7.28 12.90
C LYS A 108 -27.95 6.78 13.55
N MET A 109 -28.38 7.37 14.68
CA MET A 109 -29.63 6.98 15.35
C MET A 109 -30.84 7.09 14.42
N VAL A 110 -30.96 8.19 13.64
CA VAL A 110 -32.04 8.37 12.68
C VAL A 110 -32.05 7.28 11.61
N LEU A 111 -30.89 6.91 11.06
CA LEU A 111 -30.81 5.82 10.08
C LEU A 111 -31.20 4.46 10.67
N GLU A 112 -31.09 4.27 12.00
CA GLU A 112 -31.45 3.03 12.70
C GLU A 112 -32.92 2.99 13.14
N GLU A 113 -33.46 4.10 13.64
CA GLU A 113 -34.78 4.16 14.28
C GLU A 113 -35.90 4.65 13.32
N SER A 114 -35.57 5.47 12.33
CA SER A 114 -36.55 6.09 11.42
C SER A 114 -36.75 5.34 10.10
N VAL A 115 -36.82 4.00 10.16
CA VAL A 115 -37.01 3.16 8.97
C VAL A 115 -38.41 3.37 8.37
N PRO A 116 -38.55 3.72 7.07
CA PRO A 116 -39.85 3.87 6.41
C PRO A 116 -40.63 2.55 6.30
N ASP A 117 -41.96 2.64 6.29
CA ASP A 117 -42.86 1.48 6.11
C ASP A 117 -43.01 1.08 4.63
N GLU A 118 -42.94 2.05 3.72
CA GLU A 118 -43.06 1.83 2.28
C GLU A 118 -41.84 1.11 1.72
N LYS A 119 -42.05 0.01 0.97
CA LYS A 119 -40.98 -0.90 0.53
C LYS A 119 -39.85 -0.19 -0.24
N ASP A 120 -40.19 0.65 -1.21
CA ASP A 120 -39.19 1.33 -2.05
C ASP A 120 -38.43 2.41 -1.29
N GLU A 121 -39.06 3.07 -0.32
CA GLU A 121 -38.38 4.02 0.57
C GLU A 121 -37.48 3.30 1.58
N LYS A 122 -37.96 2.16 2.12
CA LYS A 122 -37.23 1.31 3.05
C LYS A 122 -35.96 0.74 2.44
N ASP A 123 -36.02 0.20 1.22
CA ASP A 123 -34.86 -0.37 0.55
C ASP A 123 -33.78 0.69 0.29
N ARG A 124 -34.19 1.89 -0.17
CA ARG A 124 -33.29 3.02 -0.34
C ARG A 124 -32.70 3.50 0.98
N TRP A 125 -33.48 3.52 2.06
CA TRP A 125 -33.03 3.93 3.39
C TRP A 125 -32.02 2.95 3.99
N LEU A 126 -32.28 1.64 3.88
CA LEU A 126 -31.38 0.58 4.31
C LEU A 126 -30.08 0.59 3.52
N PHE A 127 -30.15 0.85 2.20
CA PHE A 127 -28.96 1.02 1.37
C PHE A 127 -28.10 2.20 1.86
N THR A 128 -28.72 3.36 2.10
CA THR A 128 -28.02 4.53 2.65
C THR A 128 -27.38 4.23 4.00
N ARG A 129 -28.09 3.55 4.91
CA ARG A 129 -27.54 3.09 6.19
C ARG A 129 -26.31 2.21 5.98
N MET A 130 -26.39 1.21 5.09
CA MET A 130 -25.29 0.30 4.82
C MET A 130 -24.05 1.03 4.28
N VAL A 131 -24.24 1.94 3.32
CA VAL A 131 -23.16 2.70 2.68
C VAL A 131 -22.48 3.67 3.65
N CYS A 132 -23.26 4.36 4.47
CA CYS A 132 -22.75 5.41 5.36
C CYS A 132 -22.35 4.91 6.76
N ARG A 133 -22.71 3.69 7.16
CA ARG A 133 -22.46 3.14 8.51
C ARG A 133 -21.01 3.32 8.94
N ARG A 134 -20.05 2.89 8.11
CA ARG A 134 -18.63 2.98 8.43
C ARG A 134 -18.15 4.43 8.58
N GLN A 135 -18.59 5.33 7.70
CA GLN A 135 -18.24 6.75 7.79
C GLN A 135 -18.79 7.39 9.07
N LEU A 136 -20.03 7.06 9.44
CA LEU A 136 -20.66 7.56 10.66
C LEU A 136 -19.99 6.99 11.92
N ASP A 137 -19.66 5.70 11.92
CA ASP A 137 -18.92 5.05 13.01
C ASP A 137 -17.56 5.73 13.22
N GLU A 138 -16.79 5.95 12.14
CA GLU A 138 -15.50 6.67 12.19
C GLU A 138 -15.64 8.10 12.72
N MET A 139 -16.75 8.81 12.43
CA MET A 139 -17.01 10.16 12.97
C MET A 139 -17.51 10.17 14.42
N CYS A 140 -18.09 9.06 14.89
CA CYS A 140 -18.56 8.90 16.27
C CYS A 140 -17.43 8.54 17.23
N GLU A 141 -16.37 7.90 16.73
CA GLU A 141 -15.16 7.59 17.48
C GLU A 141 -14.46 8.88 17.94
N CYS A 142 -13.91 8.87 19.15
CA CYS A 142 -12.95 9.90 19.55
C CYS A 142 -11.65 9.67 18.78
N ASP A 143 -10.83 10.71 18.61
CA ASP A 143 -9.39 10.53 18.35
C ASP A 143 -8.84 9.74 19.54
N SER A 144 -8.93 8.41 19.49
CA SER A 144 -8.35 7.57 20.51
C SER A 144 -6.87 7.71 20.30
N ILE A 145 -6.24 8.53 21.15
CA ILE A 145 -4.79 8.51 21.32
C ILE A 145 -4.49 7.05 21.55
N ILE A 146 -3.85 6.42 20.57
CA ILE A 146 -3.47 5.03 20.63
C ILE A 146 -2.65 4.93 21.92
N PRO A 147 -3.10 4.20 22.95
CA PRO A 147 -2.35 4.19 24.18
C PRO A 147 -0.98 3.61 23.86
N PRO A 148 0.13 4.27 24.27
CA PRO A 148 1.46 3.76 24.05
C PRO A 148 1.51 2.37 24.66
N MET A 149 1.99 1.39 23.88
CA MET A 149 2.13 0.03 24.41
C MET A 149 3.07 0.06 25.59
N THR A 150 2.55 -0.15 26.80
CA THR A 150 3.36 -0.22 28.01
C THR A 150 4.12 -1.55 28.07
N ILE A 151 3.59 -2.64 27.49
CA ILE A 151 4.25 -3.97 27.47
C ILE A 151 3.83 -4.76 26.22
N THR A 152 4.80 -5.26 25.45
CA THR A 152 4.59 -6.10 24.26
C THR A 152 3.70 -7.31 24.58
N LEU A 153 3.92 -7.99 25.71
CA LEU A 153 3.15 -9.17 26.14
C LEU A 153 1.63 -8.95 26.31
N MET A 154 1.20 -7.74 26.72
CA MET A 154 -0.22 -7.42 26.89
C MET A 154 -0.93 -7.11 25.56
N ALA A 155 -0.25 -6.42 24.64
CA ALA A 155 -0.84 -6.05 23.35
C ALA A 155 -1.05 -7.26 22.44
N ILE A 156 0.02 -8.00 22.24
CA ILE A 156 0.17 -9.31 22.87
C ILE A 156 -1.16 -10.11 23.03
N ALA A 157 -1.56 -10.31 24.28
CA ALA A 157 -2.77 -11.05 24.66
C ALA A 157 -4.09 -10.45 24.12
N LYS A 158 -4.22 -9.12 23.98
CA LYS A 158 -5.49 -8.46 23.65
C LYS A 158 -5.98 -8.64 22.21
N ARG A 159 -5.12 -9.05 21.26
CA ARG A 159 -5.42 -9.16 19.82
C ARG A 159 -6.06 -7.91 19.20
N SER A 160 -5.97 -6.75 19.85
CA SER A 160 -6.58 -5.53 19.37
C SER A 160 -5.75 -4.95 18.23
N PHE A 161 -6.36 -4.85 17.05
CA PHE A 161 -5.78 -4.18 15.90
C PHE A 161 -6.26 -2.71 15.90
N PRO A 162 -5.39 -1.73 15.59
CA PRO A 162 -5.82 -0.33 15.54
C PRO A 162 -6.92 -0.13 14.48
N THR A 163 -7.94 0.66 14.79
CA THR A 163 -8.89 1.13 13.78
C THR A 163 -8.18 2.12 12.86
N LEU A 164 -8.33 1.91 11.55
CA LEU A 164 -7.78 2.78 10.50
C LEU A 164 -8.90 3.63 9.93
N HIS A 165 -8.80 4.93 10.15
CA HIS A 165 -9.69 5.89 9.50
C HIS A 165 -9.34 6.07 8.03
N ARG A 166 -10.34 6.37 7.20
CA ARG A 166 -10.20 6.41 5.73
C ARG A 166 -9.10 7.35 5.21
N ARG A 167 -8.77 8.43 5.93
CA ARG A 167 -7.78 9.44 5.53
C ARG A 167 -6.54 9.48 6.41
N GLN A 168 -6.44 8.60 7.40
CA GLN A 168 -5.30 8.61 8.33
C GLN A 168 -4.08 7.99 7.66
N ILE A 169 -2.95 8.69 7.74
CA ILE A 169 -1.64 8.13 7.40
C ILE A 169 -1.19 7.31 8.61
N PRO A 170 -0.88 6.01 8.46
CA PRO A 170 -0.53 5.17 9.60
C PRO A 170 0.77 5.61 10.27
N ASP A 171 0.74 5.77 11.60
CA ASP A 171 1.91 6.12 12.40
C ASP A 171 2.85 4.93 12.65
N LYS A 172 4.09 5.22 13.08
CA LYS A 172 5.07 4.19 13.46
C LYS A 172 4.55 3.21 14.54
N GLU A 173 3.69 3.68 15.45
CA GLU A 173 3.08 2.80 16.45
C GLU A 173 2.05 1.84 15.85
N MET A 174 1.26 2.30 14.87
CA MET A 174 0.34 1.44 14.13
C MET A 174 1.10 0.39 13.32
N LEU A 175 2.20 0.77 12.67
CA LEU A 175 3.10 -0.16 11.98
C LEU A 175 3.70 -1.19 12.94
N LYS A 176 4.12 -0.78 14.15
CA LYS A 176 4.60 -1.69 15.19
C LYS A 176 3.53 -2.69 15.62
N LYS A 177 2.29 -2.22 15.82
CA LYS A 177 1.13 -3.08 16.15
C LYS A 177 0.85 -4.07 15.04
N ALA A 178 0.85 -3.61 13.79
CA ALA A 178 0.63 -4.45 12.62
C ALA A 178 1.71 -5.53 12.47
N TRP A 179 2.98 -5.15 12.64
CA TRP A 179 4.10 -6.09 12.64
C TRP A 179 3.94 -7.17 13.71
N LEU A 180 3.72 -6.77 14.97
CA LEU A 180 3.54 -7.72 16.08
C LEU A 180 2.30 -8.60 15.90
N TYR A 181 1.25 -8.08 15.27
CA TYR A 181 0.05 -8.83 14.96
C TYR A 181 0.32 -9.91 13.90
N ALA A 182 0.96 -9.54 12.78
CA ALA A 182 1.31 -10.45 11.70
C ALA A 182 2.28 -11.56 12.15
N GLN A 183 3.32 -11.18 12.90
CA GLN A 183 4.33 -12.12 13.42
C GLN A 183 3.71 -13.22 14.29
N ARG A 184 2.67 -12.91 15.06
CA ARG A 184 2.05 -13.87 15.98
C ARG A 184 1.08 -14.80 15.29
N GLN A 185 0.50 -14.35 14.20
CA GLN A 185 -0.34 -15.18 13.37
C GLN A 185 0.48 -15.99 12.38
N ASN A 186 1.74 -15.62 12.13
CA ASN A 186 2.59 -16.13 11.05
C ASN A 186 1.99 -15.90 9.65
N TRP A 187 1.11 -14.90 9.48
CA TRP A 187 0.58 -14.50 8.18
C TRP A 187 0.15 -13.03 8.18
N ALA A 188 0.12 -12.42 6.99
CA ALA A 188 -0.32 -11.05 6.79
C ALA A 188 -1.86 -10.97 6.76
N SER A 189 -2.48 -10.67 7.90
CA SER A 189 -3.94 -10.50 7.98
C SER A 189 -4.47 -9.42 7.04
N PRO A 190 -5.73 -9.48 6.58
CA PRO A 190 -6.32 -8.43 5.73
C PRO A 190 -6.27 -7.05 6.38
N ASN A 191 -6.29 -6.98 7.71
CA ASN A 191 -6.17 -5.72 8.45
C ASN A 191 -4.76 -5.14 8.36
N VAL A 192 -3.72 -5.99 8.44
CA VAL A 192 -2.32 -5.60 8.22
C VAL A 192 -2.13 -5.13 6.78
N LEU A 193 -2.64 -5.89 5.81
CA LEU A 193 -2.55 -5.53 4.39
C LEU A 193 -3.26 -4.20 4.09
N ARG A 194 -4.44 -3.97 4.67
CA ARG A 194 -5.14 -2.67 4.56
C ARG A 194 -4.30 -1.52 5.13
N LEU A 195 -3.62 -1.72 6.25
CA LEU A 195 -2.75 -0.69 6.82
C LEU A 195 -1.61 -0.33 5.85
N ILE A 196 -0.96 -1.34 5.27
CA ILE A 196 0.13 -1.12 4.31
C ILE A 196 -0.38 -0.50 3.01
N ASP A 197 -1.56 -0.89 2.51
CA ASP A 197 -2.22 -0.25 1.37
C ASP A 197 -2.48 1.25 1.65
N HIS A 198 -2.90 1.61 2.87
CA HIS A 198 -3.01 3.02 3.27
C HIS A 198 -1.66 3.74 3.29
N CYS A 199 -0.58 3.11 3.77
CA CYS A 199 0.77 3.67 3.69
C CYS A 199 1.20 3.88 2.22
N ASN A 200 0.93 2.91 1.36
CA ASN A 200 1.29 2.94 -0.05
C ASN A 200 0.55 4.06 -0.79
N ARG A 201 -0.76 4.20 -0.58
CA ARG A 201 -1.56 5.33 -1.12
C ARG A 201 -1.09 6.70 -0.64
N ALA A 202 -0.44 6.77 0.53
CA ALA A 202 0.16 7.99 1.06
C ALA A 202 1.60 8.23 0.55
N GLY A 203 2.14 7.37 -0.32
CA GLY A 203 3.51 7.43 -0.83
C GLY A 203 4.58 7.06 0.21
N ALA A 204 4.19 6.44 1.33
CA ALA A 204 5.05 6.18 2.46
C ALA A 204 5.84 4.84 2.33
N HIS A 205 6.11 4.39 1.09
CA HIS A 205 6.70 3.07 0.79
C HIS A 205 8.03 2.82 1.51
N LYS A 206 8.95 3.79 1.44
CA LYS A 206 10.26 3.74 2.11
C LYS A 206 10.12 3.60 3.62
N SER A 207 9.21 4.37 4.22
CA SER A 207 9.10 4.48 5.68
C SER A 207 8.65 3.18 6.35
N TRP A 208 7.68 2.46 5.76
CA TRP A 208 7.20 1.21 6.33
C TRP A 208 8.17 0.07 6.02
N PHE A 209 8.80 0.06 4.84
CA PHE A 209 9.76 -0.97 4.47
C PHE A 209 11.01 -0.93 5.36
N GLU A 210 11.61 0.24 5.57
CA GLU A 210 12.73 0.41 6.52
C GLU A 210 12.34 -0.02 7.94
N PHE A 211 11.12 0.32 8.38
CA PHE A 211 10.61 -0.09 9.68
C PHE A 211 10.50 -1.62 9.80
N TYR A 212 9.94 -2.28 8.78
CA TYR A 212 9.75 -3.73 8.76
C TYR A 212 11.10 -4.45 8.68
N MET A 213 12.03 -3.98 7.85
CA MET A 213 13.41 -4.50 7.79
C MET A 213 14.12 -4.37 9.14
N HIS A 214 14.06 -3.20 9.79
CA HIS A 214 14.67 -3.00 11.11
C HIS A 214 14.08 -3.93 12.16
N HIS A 215 12.78 -4.17 12.12
CA HIS A 215 12.11 -5.08 13.04
C HIS A 215 12.39 -6.55 12.75
N MET A 216 12.57 -6.92 11.48
CA MET A 216 13.03 -8.25 11.08
C MET A 216 14.44 -8.52 11.59
N MET A 217 15.36 -7.55 11.46
CA MET A 217 16.75 -7.67 11.93
C MET A 217 16.89 -7.77 13.45
N LYS A 218 15.87 -7.35 14.21
CA LYS A 218 15.82 -7.55 15.66
C LYS A 218 15.43 -8.97 16.08
N LEU A 219 14.94 -9.78 15.15
CA LEU A 219 14.63 -11.19 15.42
C LEU A 219 15.96 -11.96 15.45
N ARG A 220 16.20 -12.70 16.54
CA ARG A 220 17.46 -13.46 16.72
C ARG A 220 17.44 -14.86 16.10
N CYS A 221 16.27 -15.33 15.65
CA CYS A 221 16.07 -16.69 15.16
C CYS A 221 15.87 -16.69 13.64
N PRO A 222 16.73 -17.36 12.85
CA PRO A 222 16.61 -17.42 11.38
C PRO A 222 15.26 -17.91 10.89
N ASP A 223 14.67 -18.94 11.52
CA ASP A 223 13.34 -19.46 11.12
C ASP A 223 12.22 -18.43 11.26
N VAL A 224 12.32 -17.56 12.28
CA VAL A 224 11.34 -16.50 12.51
C VAL A 224 11.58 -15.36 11.53
N MET A 225 12.83 -15.08 11.17
CA MET A 225 13.17 -14.13 10.11
C MET A 225 12.63 -14.61 8.76
N ASP A 226 12.73 -15.89 8.46
CA ASP A 226 12.20 -16.48 7.22
C ASP A 226 10.69 -16.27 7.07
N ARG A 227 9.92 -16.49 8.13
CA ARG A 227 8.48 -16.20 8.13
C ARG A 227 8.17 -14.71 8.04
N ALA A 228 9.04 -13.89 8.64
CA ALA A 228 8.94 -12.44 8.55
C ALA A 228 9.15 -11.96 7.10
N ILE A 229 10.08 -12.57 6.37
CA ILE A 229 10.34 -12.33 4.95
C ILE A 229 9.09 -12.63 4.12
N GLU A 230 8.45 -13.79 4.32
CA GLU A 230 7.21 -14.14 3.63
C GLU A 230 6.10 -13.09 3.87
N THR A 231 6.01 -12.61 5.11
CA THR A 231 5.06 -11.54 5.48
C THR A 231 5.38 -10.22 4.77
N ILE A 232 6.67 -9.85 4.67
CA ILE A 232 7.12 -8.65 3.95
C ILE A 232 6.82 -8.79 2.46
N CYS A 233 7.12 -9.94 1.85
CA CYS A 233 6.85 -10.22 0.44
C CYS A 233 5.35 -10.13 0.13
N ALA A 234 4.48 -10.62 1.00
CA ALA A 234 3.03 -10.46 0.84
C ALA A 234 2.62 -8.98 0.82
N CYS A 235 3.23 -8.13 1.66
CA CYS A 235 2.99 -6.68 1.67
C CYS A 235 3.52 -5.99 0.41
N LEU A 236 4.65 -6.44 -0.15
CA LEU A 236 5.22 -5.89 -1.39
C LEU A 236 4.34 -6.16 -2.62
N LEU A 237 3.48 -7.18 -2.59
CA LEU A 237 2.59 -7.50 -3.72
C LEU A 237 1.33 -6.61 -3.79
N LEU A 238 1.09 -5.72 -2.80
CA LEU A 238 -0.07 -4.82 -2.81
C LEU A 238 0.04 -3.74 -3.90
N GLU A 239 1.21 -3.11 -4.03
CA GLU A 239 1.50 -2.11 -5.07
C GLU A 239 2.89 -2.39 -5.65
N PRO A 240 3.03 -3.48 -6.43
CA PRO A 240 4.31 -4.12 -6.68
C PRO A 240 5.34 -3.22 -7.36
N GLN A 241 4.91 -2.31 -8.23
CA GLN A 241 5.79 -1.47 -9.01
C GLN A 241 6.64 -0.57 -8.10
N GLU A 242 6.00 0.30 -7.32
CA GLU A 242 6.69 1.27 -6.45
C GLU A 242 7.37 0.59 -5.25
N THR A 243 6.72 -0.43 -4.67
CA THR A 243 7.28 -1.10 -3.48
C THR A 243 8.47 -1.99 -3.80
N LEU A 244 8.49 -2.69 -4.95
CA LEU A 244 9.65 -3.51 -5.34
C LEU A 244 10.84 -2.65 -5.77
N ILE A 245 10.61 -1.53 -6.48
CA ILE A 245 11.67 -0.55 -6.78
C ILE A 245 12.29 -0.07 -5.48
N THR A 246 11.45 0.42 -4.56
CA THR A 246 11.89 0.96 -3.25
C THR A 246 12.64 -0.11 -2.45
N ALA A 247 12.10 -1.33 -2.35
CA ALA A 247 12.73 -2.43 -1.63
C ALA A 247 14.09 -2.80 -2.23
N CYS A 248 14.17 -2.97 -3.55
CA CYS A 248 15.41 -3.35 -4.23
C CYS A 248 16.51 -2.30 -4.03
N VAL A 249 16.20 -1.01 -4.22
CA VAL A 249 17.16 0.09 -4.01
C VAL A 249 17.66 0.12 -2.56
N LEU A 250 16.74 0.13 -1.58
CA LEU A 250 17.12 0.22 -0.17
C LEU A 250 17.94 -0.98 0.30
N MET A 251 17.58 -2.19 -0.15
CA MET A 251 18.32 -3.41 0.21
C MET A 251 19.71 -3.45 -0.42
N VAL A 252 19.84 -3.12 -1.70
CA VAL A 252 21.14 -3.10 -2.38
C VAL A 252 22.03 -2.02 -1.78
N ASP A 253 21.50 -0.82 -1.51
CA ASP A 253 22.27 0.24 -0.86
C ASP A 253 22.71 -0.16 0.54
N PHE A 254 21.83 -0.78 1.33
CA PHE A 254 22.15 -1.28 2.66
C PHE A 254 23.20 -2.39 2.65
N MET A 255 23.13 -3.33 1.71
CA MET A 255 24.09 -4.46 1.61
C MET A 255 25.43 -4.05 1.01
N MET A 256 25.48 -3.00 0.20
CA MET A 256 26.68 -2.51 -0.48
C MET A 256 27.36 -1.31 0.24
N ASP A 257 26.73 -0.75 1.27
CA ASP A 257 27.31 0.34 2.04
C ASP A 257 28.53 -0.14 2.85
N LYS A 258 29.66 0.55 2.66
CA LYS A 258 30.93 0.26 3.32
C LYS A 258 30.98 0.81 4.74
N LYS A 259 30.11 1.79 5.07
CA LYS A 259 30.08 2.50 6.35
C LYS A 259 29.16 1.83 7.37
N SER A 260 28.16 1.09 6.91
CA SER A 260 27.34 0.22 7.76
C SER A 260 28.13 -1.02 8.16
N GLN A 261 29.21 -0.82 8.92
CA GLN A 261 29.85 -1.85 9.74
C GLN A 261 28.96 -2.21 10.94
N VAL A 262 27.65 -2.34 10.73
CA VAL A 262 26.90 -3.26 11.57
C VAL A 262 27.51 -4.59 11.20
N GLN A 263 28.35 -5.12 12.09
CA GLN A 263 28.84 -6.48 12.00
C GLN A 263 27.64 -7.35 11.66
N PHE A 264 27.43 -7.74 10.39
CA PHE A 264 26.47 -8.80 10.16
C PHE A 264 27.14 -10.01 10.76
N GLU A 265 26.81 -10.30 12.02
CA GLU A 265 26.99 -11.63 12.53
C GLU A 265 26.31 -12.57 11.52
N VAL A 266 27.00 -13.66 11.22
CA VAL A 266 26.62 -14.70 10.25
C VAL A 266 25.10 -15.06 10.23
N PRO A 267 24.31 -15.02 11.33
CA PRO A 267 22.87 -15.28 11.26
C PRO A 267 22.04 -14.32 10.38
N TYR A 268 22.44 -13.06 10.14
CA TYR A 268 21.55 -12.07 9.52
C TYR A 268 21.74 -11.91 8.00
N VAL A 269 22.89 -12.30 7.47
CA VAL A 269 23.20 -12.16 6.04
C VAL A 269 22.25 -13.01 5.19
N ILE A 270 22.03 -14.27 5.59
CA ILE A 270 21.24 -15.23 4.81
C ILE A 270 19.77 -14.78 4.66
N PRO A 271 19.05 -14.38 5.72
CA PRO A 271 17.69 -13.84 5.58
C PRO A 271 17.60 -12.63 4.65
N LEU A 272 18.54 -11.68 4.73
CA LEU A 272 18.52 -10.51 3.85
C LEU A 272 18.80 -10.86 2.39
N VAL A 273 19.77 -11.75 2.16
CA VAL A 273 20.04 -12.32 0.84
C VAL A 273 18.79 -12.98 0.28
N LYS A 274 18.07 -13.76 1.11
CA LYS A 274 16.83 -14.44 0.71
C LYS A 274 15.73 -13.43 0.35
N LEU A 275 15.53 -12.41 1.17
CA LEU A 275 14.56 -11.33 0.88
C LEU A 275 14.90 -10.61 -0.42
N LEU A 276 16.16 -10.23 -0.64
CA LEU A 276 16.58 -9.53 -1.87
C LEU A 276 16.40 -10.42 -3.11
N THR A 277 16.77 -11.70 -2.99
CA THR A 277 16.59 -12.67 -4.07
C THR A 277 15.10 -12.83 -4.42
N GLN A 278 14.22 -12.91 -3.42
CA GLN A 278 12.77 -12.95 -3.65
C GLN A 278 12.24 -11.66 -4.28
N VAL A 279 12.72 -10.49 -3.84
CA VAL A 279 12.39 -9.20 -4.47
C VAL A 279 12.80 -9.21 -5.94
N MET A 280 14.01 -9.61 -6.28
CA MET A 280 14.49 -9.67 -7.67
C MET A 280 13.67 -10.65 -8.52
N LEU A 281 13.37 -11.85 -8.01
CA LEU A 281 12.53 -12.84 -8.71
C LEU A 281 11.11 -12.32 -8.94
N MET A 282 10.48 -11.70 -7.93
CA MET A 282 9.15 -11.10 -8.07
C MET A 282 9.16 -9.95 -9.10
N SER A 283 10.19 -9.10 -9.07
CA SER A 283 10.34 -7.99 -10.01
C SER A 283 10.36 -8.47 -11.46
N VAL A 284 11.22 -9.43 -11.77
CA VAL A 284 11.35 -9.95 -13.14
C VAL A 284 10.07 -10.66 -13.59
N TRP A 285 9.42 -11.42 -12.70
CA TRP A 285 8.15 -12.06 -13.01
C TRP A 285 7.02 -11.06 -13.33
N ILE A 286 6.94 -9.95 -12.57
CA ILE A 286 5.96 -8.89 -12.82
C ILE A 286 6.25 -8.18 -14.15
N ILE A 287 7.53 -7.91 -14.44
CA ILE A 287 7.95 -7.30 -15.70
C ILE A 287 7.46 -8.14 -16.89
N ASP A 288 7.78 -9.43 -16.92
CA ASP A 288 7.38 -10.34 -17.99
C ASP A 288 5.86 -10.47 -18.12
N ARG A 289 5.14 -10.58 -17.00
CA ARG A 289 3.68 -10.65 -17.00
C ARG A 289 3.03 -9.40 -17.60
N GLU A 290 3.57 -8.22 -17.36
CA GLU A 290 3.03 -6.98 -17.93
C GLU A 290 3.38 -6.83 -19.41
N TYR A 291 4.57 -7.26 -19.85
CA TYR A 291 4.90 -7.31 -21.28
C TYR A 291 4.00 -8.30 -22.04
N LYS A 292 3.80 -9.52 -21.51
CA LYS A 292 2.89 -10.51 -22.11
C LYS A 292 1.46 -10.01 -22.21
N LYS A 293 0.96 -9.29 -21.19
CA LYS A 293 -0.36 -8.65 -21.28
C LYS A 293 -0.43 -7.67 -22.45
N VAL A 294 0.59 -6.84 -22.67
CA VAL A 294 0.61 -5.92 -23.81
C VAL A 294 0.64 -6.68 -25.14
N ASP A 295 1.42 -7.76 -25.24
CA ASP A 295 1.53 -8.58 -26.46
C ASP A 295 0.23 -9.35 -26.76
N ASP A 296 -0.45 -9.87 -25.74
CA ASP A 296 -1.76 -10.53 -25.86
C ASP A 296 -2.85 -9.54 -26.32
N TRP A 297 -2.77 -8.28 -25.92
CA TRP A 297 -3.69 -7.24 -26.38
C TRP A 297 -3.43 -6.87 -27.85
N ASN A 298 -2.16 -6.79 -28.25
CA ASN A 298 -1.77 -6.49 -29.62
C ASN A 298 -2.10 -7.63 -30.60
N SER A 299 -2.13 -8.88 -30.13
CA SER A 299 -2.41 -10.07 -30.95
C SER A 299 -3.91 -10.41 -31.05
N ASN A 300 -4.74 -9.98 -30.10
CA ASN A 300 -6.18 -10.31 -30.05
C ASN A 300 -7.13 -9.26 -30.65
N GLU A 301 -6.65 -8.19 -31.30
CA GLU A 301 -7.54 -7.27 -32.03
C GLU A 301 -7.88 -7.78 -33.45
N PRO A 302 -9.13 -8.22 -33.74
CA PRO A 302 -9.60 -8.26 -35.11
C PRO A 302 -9.68 -6.81 -35.62
N ARG A 303 -9.14 -6.58 -36.83
CA ARG A 303 -9.08 -5.29 -37.55
C ARG A 303 -10.47 -4.65 -37.83
N GLN A 304 -11.25 -4.33 -36.81
CA GLN A 304 -12.45 -3.51 -36.94
C GLN A 304 -12.17 -2.11 -36.40
N LYS A 305 -12.16 -1.16 -37.34
CA LYS A 305 -12.04 0.28 -37.17
C LYS A 305 -12.90 0.78 -35.99
N ARG A 306 -12.31 0.92 -34.80
CA ARG A 306 -12.83 1.78 -33.75
C ARG A 306 -12.16 3.17 -33.83
N PRO A 307 -12.89 4.25 -33.52
CA PRO A 307 -12.34 5.59 -33.56
C PRO A 307 -11.27 5.74 -32.47
N ARG A 308 -10.11 6.25 -32.88
CA ARG A 308 -8.93 6.53 -32.05
C ARG A 308 -9.29 7.46 -30.90
N LEU A 309 -9.62 6.92 -29.73
CA LEU A 309 -9.73 7.65 -28.47
C LEU A 309 -9.12 6.81 -27.34
N LEU A 310 -8.00 7.33 -26.81
CA LEU A 310 -7.20 6.93 -25.64
C LEU A 310 -6.31 5.68 -25.75
N GLY A 311 -5.01 5.95 -25.92
CA GLY A 311 -3.88 5.18 -25.39
C GLY A 311 -3.55 3.89 -26.12
N GLU A 312 -2.52 3.91 -26.96
CA GLU A 312 -1.78 2.69 -27.32
C GLU A 312 -1.47 1.91 -26.03
N ALA A 313 -1.53 0.57 -26.08
CA ALA A 313 -1.15 -0.31 -24.98
C ALA A 313 0.35 -0.17 -24.70
N GLN A 314 0.74 0.93 -24.05
CA GLN A 314 2.10 1.23 -23.66
C GLN A 314 2.33 0.66 -22.27
N VAL A 315 3.40 -0.12 -22.14
CA VAL A 315 3.91 -0.61 -20.86
C VAL A 315 4.05 0.58 -19.91
N HIS A 316 3.44 0.48 -18.73
CA HIS A 316 3.45 1.55 -17.74
C HIS A 316 4.90 1.95 -17.41
N PRO A 317 5.24 3.26 -17.34
CA PRO A 317 6.62 3.72 -17.17
C PRO A 317 7.36 3.10 -15.98
N SER A 318 6.67 2.84 -14.89
CA SER A 318 7.23 2.20 -13.69
C SER A 318 7.77 0.79 -13.92
N ILE A 319 7.28 0.05 -14.93
CA ILE A 319 7.79 -1.29 -15.26
C ILE A 319 9.19 -1.18 -15.89
N ARG A 320 9.42 -0.16 -16.73
CA ARG A 320 10.76 0.14 -17.25
C ARG A 320 11.71 0.53 -16.12
N ILE A 321 11.25 1.37 -15.19
CA ILE A 321 12.04 1.75 -14.01
C ILE A 321 12.36 0.51 -13.16
N LEU A 322 11.42 -0.43 -13.00
CA LEU A 322 11.65 -1.67 -12.27
C LEU A 322 12.71 -2.55 -12.96
N GLN A 323 12.66 -2.66 -14.29
CA GLN A 323 13.67 -3.37 -15.09
C GLN A 323 15.06 -2.72 -14.94
N GLU A 324 15.14 -1.40 -15.11
CA GLU A 324 16.37 -0.62 -14.90
C GLU A 324 16.91 -0.81 -13.47
N THR A 325 16.03 -0.88 -12.47
CA THR A 325 16.42 -1.08 -11.07
C THR A 325 17.08 -2.44 -10.85
N VAL A 326 16.56 -3.51 -11.45
CA VAL A 326 17.17 -4.86 -11.38
C VAL A 326 18.53 -4.86 -12.08
N GLU A 327 18.64 -4.23 -13.25
CA GLU A 327 19.92 -4.10 -13.96
C GLU A 327 20.95 -3.29 -13.17
N VAL A 328 20.54 -2.16 -12.58
CA VAL A 328 21.40 -1.31 -11.74
C VAL A 328 21.85 -2.08 -10.49
N ALA A 329 20.99 -2.89 -9.88
CA ALA A 329 21.36 -3.74 -8.75
C ALA A 329 22.50 -4.70 -9.11
N ILE A 330 22.38 -5.41 -10.25
CA ILE A 330 23.41 -6.35 -10.70
C ILE A 330 24.69 -5.62 -11.12
N ASN A 331 24.58 -4.47 -11.77
CA ASN A 331 25.73 -3.63 -12.10
C ASN A 331 26.45 -3.12 -10.84
N LYS A 332 25.71 -2.82 -9.76
CA LYS A 332 26.30 -2.49 -8.45
C LYS A 332 27.05 -3.69 -7.87
N PHE A 333 26.56 -4.92 -8.02
CA PHE A 333 27.30 -6.12 -7.60
C PHE A 333 28.61 -6.28 -8.35
N VAL A 334 28.59 -6.16 -9.69
CA VAL A 334 29.80 -6.21 -10.54
C VAL A 334 30.79 -5.10 -10.17
N LYS A 335 30.31 -3.88 -9.99
CA LYS A 335 31.17 -2.76 -9.58
C LYS A 335 31.76 -3.01 -8.19
N GLY A 336 30.97 -3.55 -7.27
CA GLY A 336 31.42 -3.92 -5.92
C GLY A 336 32.53 -4.98 -5.94
N SER A 337 32.36 -6.07 -6.70
CA SER A 337 33.37 -7.12 -6.83
C SER A 337 34.64 -6.62 -7.53
N SER A 338 34.53 -5.71 -8.49
CA SER A 338 35.69 -5.15 -9.19
C SER A 338 36.66 -4.35 -8.31
N GLN A 339 36.18 -3.83 -7.17
CA GLN A 339 36.98 -2.99 -6.27
C GLN A 339 37.98 -3.79 -5.42
N GLY A 340 37.97 -5.13 -5.52
CA GLY A 340 39.08 -5.97 -5.07
C GLY A 340 39.21 -6.14 -3.55
N SER A 341 38.28 -5.60 -2.77
CA SER A 341 38.37 -5.59 -1.31
C SER A 341 37.54 -6.71 -0.68
N LEU A 342 38.19 -7.70 -0.07
CA LEU A 342 37.58 -8.80 0.69
C LEU A 342 36.75 -8.27 1.87
N TYR A 343 35.50 -7.91 1.61
CA TYR A 343 34.56 -7.43 2.62
C TYR A 343 33.24 -8.18 2.53
N GLN A 344 32.45 -8.06 3.59
CA GLN A 344 31.09 -8.57 3.77
C GLN A 344 30.14 -8.39 2.55
N PRO A 345 30.18 -7.31 1.76
CA PRO A 345 29.38 -7.20 0.55
C PRO A 345 29.69 -8.28 -0.49
N ILE A 346 30.94 -8.73 -0.62
CA ILE A 346 31.31 -9.81 -1.57
C ILE A 346 30.70 -11.14 -1.12
N SER A 347 30.79 -11.46 0.17
CA SER A 347 30.16 -12.67 0.72
C SER A 347 28.64 -12.65 0.51
N SER A 348 27.98 -11.51 0.74
CA SER A 348 26.56 -11.35 0.45
C SER A 348 26.25 -11.59 -1.04
N VAL A 349 27.04 -11.05 -1.96
CA VAL A 349 26.88 -11.28 -3.40
C VAL A 349 27.08 -12.76 -3.76
N CYS A 350 28.10 -13.43 -3.20
CA CYS A 350 28.28 -14.88 -3.36
C CYS A 350 27.04 -15.66 -2.90
N HIS A 351 26.47 -15.30 -1.74
CA HIS A 351 25.25 -15.92 -1.24
C HIS A 351 24.02 -15.62 -2.11
N ILE A 352 23.87 -14.41 -2.65
CA ILE A 352 22.78 -14.07 -3.61
C ILE A 352 22.86 -14.98 -4.83
N VAL A 353 24.04 -15.09 -5.45
CA VAL A 353 24.25 -15.92 -6.64
C VAL A 353 23.92 -17.39 -6.33
N ARG A 354 24.38 -17.92 -5.19
CA ARG A 354 24.02 -19.28 -4.76
C ARG A 354 22.51 -19.44 -4.53
N MET A 355 21.86 -18.46 -3.90
CA MET A 355 20.42 -18.51 -3.65
C MET A 355 19.59 -18.44 -4.92
N ILE A 356 20.02 -17.67 -5.93
CA ILE A 356 19.38 -17.66 -7.26
C ILE A 356 19.54 -19.03 -7.93
N ALA A 357 20.73 -19.62 -7.87
CA ALA A 357 21.00 -20.95 -8.46
C ALA A 357 20.19 -22.07 -7.78
N SER A 358 20.10 -22.03 -6.45
CA SER A 358 19.33 -22.99 -5.65
C SER A 358 17.82 -22.76 -5.65
N ALA A 359 17.33 -21.66 -6.24
CA ALA A 359 15.91 -21.39 -6.35
C ALA A 359 15.21 -22.48 -7.20
N PRO A 360 13.94 -22.82 -6.90
CA PRO A 360 13.19 -23.80 -7.68
C PRO A 360 13.10 -23.37 -9.15
N GLU A 361 13.14 -24.37 -10.04
CA GLU A 361 13.01 -24.18 -11.50
C GLU A 361 11.66 -23.56 -11.84
N SER A 362 11.65 -22.23 -11.90
CA SER A 362 10.48 -21.38 -12.08
C SER A 362 10.73 -20.43 -13.24
N GLU A 363 9.66 -19.94 -13.84
CA GLU A 363 9.72 -18.94 -14.91
C GLU A 363 10.50 -17.69 -14.48
N ALA A 364 10.24 -17.21 -13.25
CA ALA A 364 10.94 -16.07 -12.67
C ALA A 364 12.47 -16.28 -12.60
N LYS A 365 12.92 -17.48 -12.24
CA LYS A 365 14.35 -17.83 -12.22
C LYS A 365 14.94 -17.74 -13.62
N ARG A 366 14.30 -18.37 -14.61
CA ARG A 366 14.78 -18.38 -16.01
C ARG A 366 14.88 -16.98 -16.58
N LEU A 367 13.94 -16.10 -16.26
CA LEU A 367 13.96 -14.72 -16.70
C LEU A 367 15.03 -13.87 -15.98
N LEU A 368 15.43 -14.24 -14.75
CA LEU A 368 16.45 -13.52 -13.99
C LEU A 368 17.89 -13.89 -14.42
N LEU A 369 18.14 -15.16 -14.83
CA LEU A 369 19.47 -15.63 -15.21
C LEU A 369 20.18 -14.73 -16.26
N PRO A 370 19.53 -14.28 -17.35
CA PRO A 370 20.16 -13.42 -18.36
C PRO A 370 20.64 -12.07 -17.83
N TYR A 371 20.04 -11.56 -16.75
CA TYR A 371 20.47 -10.30 -16.15
C TYR A 371 21.83 -10.44 -15.43
N VAL A 372 22.17 -11.64 -14.95
CA VAL A 372 23.39 -11.89 -14.17
C VAL A 372 24.60 -12.02 -15.11
N LYS A 373 25.44 -10.98 -15.14
CA LYS A 373 26.59 -10.92 -16.05
C LYS A 373 27.65 -11.97 -15.70
N HIS A 374 28.15 -12.71 -16.71
CA HIS A 374 29.27 -13.64 -16.54
C HIS A 374 30.50 -12.99 -15.89
N LEU A 375 30.77 -11.71 -16.21
CA LEU A 375 31.85 -10.92 -15.62
C LEU A 375 31.84 -10.93 -14.08
N LEU A 376 30.66 -11.00 -13.45
CA LEU A 376 30.52 -11.10 -12.01
C LEU A 376 31.23 -12.36 -11.48
N PHE A 377 30.99 -13.52 -12.10
CA PHE A 377 31.58 -14.79 -11.68
C PHE A 377 33.10 -14.80 -11.83
N PHE A 378 33.63 -14.28 -12.94
CA PHE A 378 35.07 -14.15 -13.13
C PHE A 378 35.72 -13.26 -12.05
N GLN A 379 35.04 -12.20 -11.62
CA GLN A 379 35.52 -11.35 -10.54
C GLN A 379 35.43 -12.05 -9.18
N LEU A 380 34.31 -12.70 -8.87
CA LEU A 380 34.12 -13.42 -7.61
C LEU A 380 35.11 -14.59 -7.49
N ALA A 381 35.33 -15.37 -8.55
CA ALA A 381 36.30 -16.47 -8.55
C ALA A 381 37.76 -16.02 -8.38
N ARG A 382 38.09 -14.77 -8.75
CA ARG A 382 39.41 -14.18 -8.46
C ARG A 382 39.56 -13.78 -6.99
N LEU A 383 38.48 -13.38 -6.34
CA LEU A 383 38.49 -12.87 -4.97
C LEU A 383 38.34 -14.01 -3.96
N GLU A 384 37.42 -14.94 -4.22
CA GLU A 384 37.08 -16.04 -3.34
C GLU A 384 36.86 -17.33 -4.16
N PRO A 385 37.93 -17.97 -4.67
CA PRO A 385 37.86 -19.11 -5.58
C PRO A 385 37.06 -20.29 -5.01
N GLY A 386 37.19 -20.55 -3.71
CA GLY A 386 36.48 -21.65 -3.03
C GLY A 386 34.97 -21.43 -2.91
N SER A 387 34.47 -20.20 -3.14
CA SER A 387 33.06 -19.89 -2.97
C SER A 387 32.22 -20.01 -4.25
N ILE A 388 32.84 -20.03 -5.42
CA ILE A 388 32.14 -20.14 -6.70
C ILE A 388 32.66 -21.37 -7.46
N SER A 389 31.86 -22.45 -7.45
CA SER A 389 32.19 -23.67 -8.19
C SER A 389 31.89 -23.53 -9.69
N PHE A 390 32.50 -24.38 -10.50
CA PHE A 390 32.17 -24.49 -11.91
C PHE A 390 30.70 -24.90 -12.15
N GLU A 391 30.17 -25.79 -11.31
CA GLU A 391 28.76 -26.20 -11.36
C GLU A 391 27.84 -25.00 -11.15
N LEU A 392 28.15 -24.15 -10.17
CA LEU A 392 27.39 -22.93 -9.91
C LEU A 392 27.40 -22.01 -11.13
N PHE A 393 28.58 -21.72 -11.71
CA PHE A 393 28.67 -20.89 -12.91
C PHE A 393 27.86 -21.47 -14.08
N SER A 394 27.92 -22.79 -14.26
CA SER A 394 27.21 -23.47 -15.34
C SER A 394 25.69 -23.31 -15.27
N THR A 395 25.11 -23.12 -14.07
CA THR A 395 23.66 -22.86 -13.92
C THR A 395 23.21 -21.52 -14.52
N PHE A 396 24.13 -20.57 -14.70
CA PHE A 396 23.85 -19.26 -15.31
C PHE A 396 24.16 -19.22 -16.80
N CYS A 397 24.68 -20.30 -17.36
CA CYS A 397 24.95 -20.43 -18.79
C CYS A 397 23.81 -21.17 -19.48
N ASP A 398 23.20 -20.54 -20.48
CA ASP A 398 22.33 -21.23 -21.43
C ASP A 398 23.05 -22.42 -22.11
N PRO A 399 22.52 -23.66 -22.00
CA PRO A 399 23.10 -24.84 -22.65
C PRO A 399 22.96 -24.84 -24.17
N ALA A 400 22.09 -24.01 -24.75
CA ALA A 400 21.91 -23.93 -26.21
C ALA A 400 22.83 -22.89 -26.88
N ASN A 401 23.60 -22.12 -26.11
CA ASN A 401 24.45 -21.05 -26.63
C ASN A 401 25.92 -21.46 -26.68
N GLU A 402 26.48 -21.61 -27.88
CA GLU A 402 27.89 -21.99 -28.10
C GLU A 402 28.87 -20.97 -27.49
N ASP A 403 28.53 -19.68 -27.44
CA ASP A 403 29.38 -18.65 -26.82
C ASP A 403 29.56 -18.90 -25.30
N HIS A 404 28.58 -19.52 -24.66
CA HIS A 404 28.65 -19.84 -23.25
C HIS A 404 29.59 -21.00 -22.95
N ASP A 405 29.78 -21.93 -23.90
CA ASP A 405 30.73 -23.03 -23.73
C ASP A 405 32.18 -22.51 -23.74
N LEU A 406 32.46 -21.49 -24.54
CA LEU A 406 33.75 -20.79 -24.50
C LEU A 406 33.97 -20.09 -23.15
N GLU A 407 32.95 -19.43 -22.60
CA GLU A 407 33.02 -18.79 -21.28
C GLU A 407 33.20 -19.81 -20.15
N LYS A 408 32.54 -20.97 -20.20
CA LYS A 408 32.75 -22.10 -19.27
C LYS A 408 34.21 -22.56 -19.27
N LEU A 409 34.82 -22.72 -20.45
CA LEU A 409 36.23 -23.09 -20.57
C LEU A 409 37.15 -22.02 -19.96
N LYS A 410 36.93 -20.74 -20.28
CA LYS A 410 37.68 -19.63 -19.67
C LYS A 410 37.57 -19.63 -18.15
N PHE A 411 36.39 -19.91 -17.62
CA PHE A 411 36.13 -19.95 -16.18
C PHE A 411 36.84 -21.12 -15.49
N LEU A 412 36.83 -22.32 -16.10
CA LEU A 412 37.60 -23.47 -15.62
C LEU A 412 39.11 -23.19 -15.57
N CYS A 413 39.65 -22.58 -16.63
CA CYS A 413 41.05 -22.18 -16.66
C CYS A 413 41.38 -21.18 -15.55
N LEU A 414 40.48 -20.23 -15.27
CA LEU A 414 40.63 -19.28 -14.18
C LEU A 414 40.66 -19.99 -12.82
N LEU A 415 39.69 -20.86 -12.52
CA LEU A 415 39.61 -21.60 -11.26
C LEU A 415 40.86 -22.44 -11.00
N ARG A 416 41.36 -23.11 -12.04
CA ARG A 416 42.61 -23.89 -11.97
C ARG A 416 43.82 -23.02 -11.66
N LYS A 417 43.87 -21.80 -12.23
CA LYS A 417 44.95 -20.84 -11.96
C LYS A 417 44.86 -20.22 -10.56
N SER A 418 43.66 -20.00 -10.05
CA SER A 418 43.43 -19.39 -8.73
C SER A 418 43.40 -20.39 -7.58
N GLY A 419 43.67 -21.69 -7.83
CA GLY A 419 43.71 -22.73 -6.80
C GLY A 419 42.35 -23.11 -6.22
N GLY A 420 41.26 -22.91 -6.98
CA GLY A 420 39.89 -23.24 -6.58
C GLY A 420 39.39 -24.61 -7.08
N LEU A 421 40.28 -25.44 -7.63
CA LEU A 421 40.02 -26.77 -8.17
C LEU A 421 40.82 -27.82 -7.40
#